data_AF-A0A0Q0CV40-F1
#
_entry.id   AF-A0A0Q0CV40-F1
#
_cell.length_a   1.000
_cell.length_b   1.000
_cell.length_c   1.000
_cell.angle_alpha   90.00
_cell.angle_beta   90.00
_cell.angle_gamma   90.00
#
_symmetry.space_group_name_H-M   'P 1'
#
loop_
_entity.id
_entity.type
_entity.pdbx_description
1 polymer ?
#
loop_
_entity_poly.entity_id
_entity_poly.type
_entity_poly.pdbx_seq_one_letter_code
_entity_poly.pdbx_strand_id
1 'polypeptide(L)'
;MPSLNFEKQAQDYYNKAPLIILGSGASAAHGMSGMWALANHLVANTEISGLSADEIEAWDRFCKVLDAGVDLESALHQVAVTDELTSRIIKSTWSLINAEDIHIYYESLQKQAMFPLSRLLRHMFKSSLPKLNILTTNYDRLAEYACDQEGIHHYSGFTHGFFRQLAAPNEINSARRVNIWKVHGSLDWFKSPLDDIVALSNIQGIPVNYKPEIVTPGTQKYQTTHLEPYRSIINNADQAITAANSYLCIGYGFNDEHIQPKLMARCQRQNIPITIITYALSDAAKKLITDGKAQSYLAIERGETDDQSIVYSSWDKTPVTVERNIWSLEGYLSLIM
;
A
#
# COMPACT_ATOMS: atom_id res chain seq x y z
N MET A 1 -35.13 15.63 -9.22
CA MET A 1 -33.69 15.98 -9.27
C MET A 1 -33.01 14.94 -10.15
N PRO A 2 -31.98 15.28 -10.94
CA PRO A 2 -31.22 14.24 -11.64
C PRO A 2 -30.63 13.32 -10.57
N SER A 3 -30.87 12.01 -10.68
CA SER A 3 -30.22 11.02 -9.83
C SER A 3 -28.70 11.17 -9.96
N LEU A 4 -27.98 11.18 -8.83
CA LEU A 4 -26.52 11.16 -8.81
C LEU A 4 -26.01 10.08 -9.79
N ASN A 5 -25.23 10.48 -10.80
CA ASN A 5 -24.63 9.56 -11.77
C ASN A 5 -23.17 9.30 -11.39
N PHE A 6 -22.98 8.55 -10.31
CA PHE A 6 -21.64 8.24 -9.80
C PHE A 6 -20.86 7.31 -10.73
N GLU A 7 -21.53 6.52 -11.58
CA GLU A 7 -20.89 5.72 -12.63
C GLU A 7 -20.16 6.61 -13.63
N LYS A 8 -20.83 7.66 -14.10
CA LYS A 8 -20.20 8.65 -14.98
C LYS A 8 -19.04 9.33 -14.28
N GLN A 9 -19.18 9.69 -12.99
CA GLN A 9 -18.08 10.29 -12.24
C GLN A 9 -16.87 9.34 -12.14
N ALA A 10 -17.10 8.06 -11.86
CA ALA A 10 -16.06 7.03 -11.80
C ALA A 10 -15.32 6.91 -13.14
N GLN A 11 -16.07 6.85 -14.24
CA GLN A 11 -15.52 6.81 -15.61
C GLN A 11 -14.75 8.09 -15.95
N ASP A 12 -15.29 9.27 -15.65
CA ASP A 12 -14.63 10.56 -15.90
C ASP A 12 -13.31 10.68 -15.15
N TYR A 13 -13.23 10.15 -13.92
CA TYR A 13 -12.00 10.16 -13.12
C TYR A 13 -11.02 9.12 -13.63
N TYR A 14 -11.49 7.90 -13.94
CA TYR A 14 -10.68 6.84 -14.50
C TYR A 14 -10.06 7.19 -15.88
N ASN A 15 -10.81 7.85 -16.75
CA ASN A 15 -10.35 8.27 -18.09
C ASN A 15 -9.17 9.25 -18.04
N LYS A 16 -8.90 9.87 -16.88
CA LYS A 16 -7.70 10.70 -16.65
C LYS A 16 -6.45 9.90 -16.34
N ALA A 17 -6.49 8.57 -16.48
CA ALA A 17 -5.39 7.64 -16.23
C ALA A 17 -4.80 7.81 -14.80
N PRO A 18 -5.54 7.38 -13.77
CA PRO A 18 -5.16 7.64 -12.39
C PRO A 18 -3.82 7.03 -12.01
N LEU A 19 -3.09 7.73 -11.14
CA LEU A 19 -2.08 7.08 -10.30
C LEU A 19 -2.81 6.16 -9.32
N ILE A 20 -2.44 4.88 -9.32
CA ILE A 20 -3.01 3.88 -8.42
C ILE A 20 -2.25 3.95 -7.09
N ILE A 21 -2.99 3.98 -5.98
CA ILE A 21 -2.45 4.02 -4.62
C ILE A 21 -3.01 2.81 -3.86
N LEU A 22 -2.13 1.90 -3.47
CA LEU A 22 -2.50 0.68 -2.74
C LEU A 22 -2.12 0.84 -1.26
N GLY A 23 -3.10 0.74 -0.37
CA GLY A 23 -2.88 0.59 1.07
C GLY A 23 -3.12 -0.83 1.55
N SER A 24 -3.00 -1.06 2.86
CA SER A 24 -3.10 -2.39 3.46
C SER A 24 -4.44 -3.07 3.21
N GLY A 25 -5.53 -2.32 3.00
CA GLY A 25 -6.82 -2.88 2.64
C GLY A 25 -6.84 -3.56 1.26
N ALA A 26 -5.95 -3.18 0.33
CA ALA A 26 -5.81 -3.88 -0.95
C ALA A 26 -5.24 -5.29 -0.75
N SER A 27 -4.25 -5.44 0.15
CA SER A 27 -3.66 -6.73 0.48
C SER A 27 -4.56 -7.58 1.37
N ALA A 28 -5.29 -6.96 2.30
CA ALA A 28 -6.27 -7.63 3.14
C ALA A 28 -7.42 -8.27 2.33
N ALA A 29 -7.77 -7.70 1.16
CA ALA A 29 -8.72 -8.31 0.24
C ALA A 29 -8.26 -9.67 -0.32
N HIS A 30 -6.96 -9.97 -0.23
CA HIS A 30 -6.36 -11.26 -0.57
C HIS A 30 -6.09 -12.14 0.67
N GLY A 31 -6.63 -11.76 1.83
CA GLY A 31 -6.49 -12.53 3.08
C GLY A 31 -5.22 -12.21 3.88
N MET A 32 -4.45 -11.19 3.51
CA MET A 32 -3.29 -10.77 4.30
C MET A 32 -3.68 -10.08 5.60
N SER A 33 -2.83 -10.22 6.61
CA SER A 33 -2.98 -9.62 7.92
C SER A 33 -3.01 -8.09 7.85
N GLY A 34 -4.07 -7.51 8.42
CA GLY A 34 -4.13 -6.07 8.70
C GLY A 34 -3.37 -5.69 9.98
N MET A 35 -3.40 -4.41 10.34
CA MET A 35 -2.66 -3.85 11.48
C MET A 35 -2.97 -4.53 12.82
N TRP A 36 -4.22 -4.92 13.04
CA TRP A 36 -4.63 -5.62 14.26
C TRP A 36 -4.03 -7.03 14.36
N ALA A 37 -4.07 -7.79 13.25
CA ALA A 37 -3.48 -9.12 13.20
C ALA A 37 -1.95 -9.07 13.35
N LEU A 38 -1.31 -8.07 12.75
CA LEU A 38 0.12 -7.80 12.94
C LEU A 38 0.45 -7.48 14.40
N ALA A 39 -0.33 -6.63 15.08
CA ALA A 39 -0.12 -6.31 16.49
C ALA A 39 -0.14 -7.56 17.37
N ASN A 40 -1.15 -8.43 17.18
CA ASN A 40 -1.25 -9.70 17.91
C ASN A 40 -0.08 -10.64 17.61
N HIS A 41 0.34 -10.72 16.34
CA HIS A 41 1.49 -11.52 15.94
C HIS A 41 2.78 -11.04 16.62
N LEU A 42 3.00 -9.72 16.65
CA LEU A 42 4.17 -9.12 17.28
C LEU A 42 4.23 -9.45 18.77
N VAL A 43 3.12 -9.27 19.50
CA VAL A 43 3.05 -9.61 20.94
C VAL A 43 3.36 -11.09 21.17
N ALA A 44 2.84 -11.98 20.32
CA ALA A 44 3.00 -13.42 20.50
C ALA A 44 4.35 -13.98 20.04
N ASN A 45 5.00 -13.39 19.04
CA ASN A 45 6.13 -14.04 18.33
C ASN A 45 7.43 -13.23 18.33
N THR A 46 7.44 -11.99 18.83
CA THR A 46 8.69 -11.22 18.91
C THR A 46 9.59 -11.84 19.97
N GLU A 47 10.78 -12.28 19.57
CA GLU A 47 11.76 -12.85 20.48
C GLU A 47 12.23 -11.77 21.47
N ILE A 48 12.07 -11.99 22.77
CA ILE A 48 12.54 -11.07 23.81
C ILE A 48 13.70 -11.63 24.64
N SER A 49 14.11 -12.88 24.39
CA SER A 49 15.27 -13.50 25.03
C SER A 49 16.56 -12.73 24.73
N GLY A 50 17.35 -12.48 25.78
CA GLY A 50 18.65 -11.81 25.66
C GLY A 50 18.56 -10.29 25.51
N LEU A 51 17.36 -9.69 25.55
CA LEU A 51 17.21 -8.25 25.69
C LEU A 51 17.64 -7.78 27.09
N SER A 52 18.10 -6.53 27.17
CA SER A 52 18.39 -5.86 28.44
C SER A 52 17.12 -5.60 29.26
N ALA A 53 17.27 -5.32 30.55
CA ALA A 53 16.14 -5.02 31.43
C ALA A 53 15.30 -3.83 30.92
N ASP A 54 15.96 -2.79 30.41
CA ASP A 54 15.30 -1.59 29.88
C ASP A 54 14.50 -1.89 28.59
N GLU A 55 15.01 -2.79 27.75
CA GLU A 55 14.32 -3.23 26.52
C GLU A 55 13.12 -4.11 26.83
N ILE A 56 13.22 -5.01 27.82
CA ILE A 56 12.09 -5.81 28.30
C ILE A 56 11.02 -4.89 28.87
N GLU A 57 11.40 -3.88 29.68
CA GLU A 57 10.43 -2.92 30.21
C GLU A 57 9.76 -2.09 29.09
N ALA A 58 10.52 -1.69 28.06
CA ALA A 58 9.97 -1.02 26.90
C ALA A 58 8.95 -1.89 26.15
N TRP A 59 9.29 -3.17 25.94
CA TRP A 59 8.39 -4.14 25.31
C TRP A 59 7.12 -4.38 26.13
N ASP A 60 7.22 -4.51 27.45
CA ASP A 60 6.08 -4.68 28.34
C ASP A 60 5.15 -3.45 28.32
N ARG A 61 5.72 -2.23 28.25
CA ARG A 61 4.93 -1.01 28.07
C ARG A 61 4.22 -1.02 26.72
N PHE A 62 4.90 -1.41 25.65
CA PHE A 62 4.29 -1.55 24.33
C PHE A 62 3.10 -2.51 24.33
N CYS A 63 3.26 -3.70 24.92
CA CYS A 63 2.18 -4.68 25.04
C CYS A 63 0.98 -4.13 25.83
N LYS A 64 1.22 -3.47 26.96
CA LYS A 64 0.15 -2.84 27.77
C LYS A 64 -0.61 -1.75 27.02
N VAL A 65 0.07 -0.96 26.19
CA VAL A 65 -0.55 0.09 25.38
C VAL A 65 -1.46 -0.52 24.31
N LEU A 66 -1.03 -1.61 23.67
CA LEU A 66 -1.88 -2.37 22.75
C LEU A 66 -3.09 -2.99 23.45
N ASP A 67 -2.91 -3.60 24.63
CA ASP A 67 -3.99 -4.19 25.43
C ASP A 67 -5.04 -3.14 25.86
N ALA A 68 -4.62 -1.89 26.02
CA ALA A 68 -5.50 -0.75 26.30
C ALA A 68 -6.29 -0.25 25.07
N GLY A 69 -6.12 -0.88 23.90
CA GLY A 69 -6.86 -0.58 22.66
C GLY A 69 -6.24 0.51 21.80
N VAL A 70 -4.98 0.92 22.06
CA VAL A 70 -4.25 1.86 21.20
C VAL A 70 -3.81 1.14 19.92
N ASP A 71 -3.90 1.81 18.78
CA ASP A 71 -3.47 1.23 17.50
C ASP A 71 -1.95 1.00 17.45
N LEU A 72 -1.52 0.06 16.60
CA LEU A 72 -0.12 -0.38 16.51
C LEU A 72 0.86 0.76 16.20
N GLU A 73 0.49 1.69 15.33
CA GLU A 73 1.37 2.79 14.95
C GLU A 73 1.55 3.77 16.12
N SER A 74 0.44 4.15 16.76
CA SER A 74 0.46 4.97 17.97
C SER A 74 1.21 4.30 19.13
N ALA A 75 1.08 2.98 19.29
CA ALA A 75 1.77 2.21 20.32
C ALA A 75 3.29 2.20 20.09
N LEU A 76 3.74 1.97 18.85
CA LEU A 76 5.15 2.00 18.47
C LEU A 76 5.74 3.43 18.51
N HIS A 77 4.92 4.48 18.40
CA HIS A 77 5.36 5.86 18.62
C HIS A 77 5.57 6.20 20.10
N GLN A 78 4.76 5.66 21.00
CA GLN A 78 4.84 5.96 22.43
C GLN A 78 6.00 5.25 23.14
N VAL A 79 6.52 4.18 22.54
CA VAL A 79 7.60 3.38 23.11
C VAL A 79 8.89 3.65 22.34
N ALA A 80 9.89 4.19 23.03
CA ALA A 80 11.24 4.29 22.47
C ALA A 80 11.83 2.87 22.37
N VAL A 81 11.80 2.31 21.15
CA VAL A 81 12.41 1.01 20.83
C VAL A 81 13.88 1.19 20.49
N THR A 82 14.73 0.34 21.07
CA THR A 82 16.16 0.24 20.73
C THR A 82 16.32 -0.36 19.33
N ASP A 83 17.49 -0.18 18.71
CA ASP A 83 17.78 -0.76 17.40
C ASP A 83 17.66 -2.30 17.37
N GLU A 84 18.01 -2.96 18.48
CA GLU A 84 17.85 -4.41 18.62
C GLU A 84 16.37 -4.80 18.64
N LEU A 85 15.56 -4.15 19.49
CA LEU A 85 14.12 -4.43 19.56
C LEU A 85 13.42 -4.11 18.23
N THR A 86 13.77 -3.00 17.58
CA THR A 86 13.29 -2.66 16.23
C THR A 86 13.67 -3.76 15.23
N SER A 87 14.91 -4.25 15.26
CA SER A 87 15.32 -5.34 14.36
C SER A 87 14.48 -6.61 14.56
N ARG A 88 14.09 -6.92 15.80
CA ARG A 88 13.23 -8.08 16.09
C ARG A 88 11.79 -7.87 15.63
N ILE A 89 11.24 -6.66 15.80
CA ILE A 89 9.91 -6.29 15.28
C ILE A 89 9.91 -6.38 13.74
N ILE A 90 10.95 -5.88 13.07
CA ILE A 90 11.10 -5.99 11.61
C ILE A 90 11.14 -7.45 11.17
N LYS A 91 11.94 -8.30 11.82
CA LYS A 91 12.03 -9.74 11.48
C LYS A 91 10.70 -10.46 11.70
N SER A 92 10.01 -10.17 12.80
CA SER A 92 8.69 -10.75 13.12
C SER A 92 7.64 -10.31 12.09
N THR A 93 7.57 -9.01 11.79
CA THR A 93 6.70 -8.45 10.74
C THR A 93 6.98 -9.08 9.38
N TRP A 94 8.25 -9.14 8.97
CA TRP A 94 8.66 -9.73 7.70
C TRP A 94 8.24 -11.20 7.62
N SER A 95 8.41 -11.97 8.70
CA SER A 95 8.08 -13.40 8.73
C SER A 95 6.59 -13.66 8.53
N LEU A 96 5.73 -12.90 9.22
CA LEU A 96 4.27 -12.99 9.04
C LEU A 96 3.87 -12.68 7.60
N ILE A 97 4.23 -11.48 7.12
CA ILE A 97 3.75 -10.96 5.84
C ILE A 97 4.35 -11.76 4.67
N ASN A 98 5.61 -12.22 4.77
CA ASN A 98 6.22 -13.07 3.75
C ASN A 98 5.57 -14.45 3.65
N ALA A 99 5.14 -15.04 4.77
CA ALA A 99 4.42 -16.31 4.73
C ALA A 99 3.07 -16.19 3.99
N GLU A 100 2.33 -15.12 4.27
CA GLU A 100 1.05 -14.83 3.60
C GLU A 100 1.24 -14.48 2.12
N ASP A 101 2.25 -13.66 1.78
CA ASP A 101 2.59 -13.28 0.41
C ASP A 101 2.98 -14.51 -0.43
N ILE A 102 3.80 -15.42 0.12
CA ILE A 102 4.17 -16.68 -0.55
C ILE A 102 2.94 -17.58 -0.73
N HIS A 103 2.05 -17.64 0.26
CA HIS A 103 0.82 -18.41 0.14
C HIS A 103 -0.03 -17.91 -1.03
N ILE A 104 -0.22 -16.59 -1.13
CA ILE A 104 -0.93 -15.94 -2.24
C ILE A 104 -0.23 -16.20 -3.58
N TYR A 105 1.11 -16.14 -3.62
CA TYR A 105 1.87 -16.48 -4.81
C TYR A 105 1.57 -17.90 -5.30
N TYR A 106 1.61 -18.89 -4.41
CA TYR A 106 1.30 -20.28 -4.77
C TYR A 106 -0.15 -20.46 -5.23
N GLU A 107 -1.12 -19.78 -4.61
CA GLU A 107 -2.50 -19.79 -5.10
C GLU A 107 -2.62 -19.21 -6.51
N SER A 108 -1.87 -18.13 -6.80
CA SER A 108 -1.92 -17.44 -8.09
C SER A 108 -1.46 -18.32 -9.26
N LEU A 109 -0.57 -19.29 -9.00
CA LEU A 109 -0.13 -20.26 -10.00
C LEU A 109 -1.28 -21.15 -10.51
N GLN A 110 -2.33 -21.33 -9.72
CA GLN A 110 -3.48 -22.18 -10.07
C GLN A 110 -4.69 -21.38 -10.59
N LYS A 111 -4.67 -20.04 -10.48
CA LYS A 111 -5.81 -19.15 -10.77
C LYS A 111 -5.38 -18.08 -11.78
N GLN A 112 -5.77 -18.22 -13.05
CA GLN A 112 -5.37 -17.30 -14.15
C GLN A 112 -5.89 -15.85 -14.03
N ALA A 113 -6.89 -15.59 -13.18
CA ALA A 113 -7.47 -14.26 -12.97
C ALA A 113 -7.66 -13.98 -11.48
N MET A 114 -6.57 -14.13 -10.70
CA MET A 114 -6.61 -13.98 -9.25
C MET A 114 -6.65 -12.52 -8.81
N PHE A 115 -5.95 -11.62 -9.52
CA PHE A 115 -5.80 -10.24 -9.11
C PHE A 115 -6.70 -9.31 -9.95
N PRO A 116 -7.70 -8.64 -9.36
CA PRO A 116 -8.47 -7.62 -10.08
C PRO A 116 -7.58 -6.47 -10.58
N LEU A 117 -6.46 -6.21 -9.90
CA LEU A 117 -5.45 -5.25 -10.33
C LEU A 117 -4.84 -5.62 -11.70
N SER A 118 -4.63 -6.91 -11.99
CA SER A 118 -4.18 -7.38 -13.31
C SER A 118 -5.13 -6.93 -14.42
N ARG A 119 -6.44 -7.10 -14.21
CA ARG A 119 -7.48 -6.70 -15.17
C ARG A 119 -7.51 -5.20 -15.39
N LEU A 120 -7.37 -4.42 -14.30
CA LEU A 120 -7.27 -2.97 -14.37
C LEU A 120 -6.07 -2.55 -15.22
N LEU A 121 -4.88 -3.06 -14.91
CA LEU A 121 -3.65 -2.71 -15.62
C LEU A 121 -3.72 -3.09 -17.11
N ARG A 122 -4.20 -4.30 -17.42
CA ARG A 122 -4.44 -4.72 -18.82
C ARG A 122 -5.39 -3.76 -19.53
N HIS A 123 -6.49 -3.38 -18.89
CA HIS A 123 -7.44 -2.44 -19.50
C HIS A 123 -6.80 -1.08 -19.72
N MET A 124 -6.09 -0.52 -18.73
CA MET A 124 -5.41 0.77 -18.85
C MET A 124 -4.39 0.78 -20.00
N PHE A 125 -3.68 -0.32 -20.22
CA PHE A 125 -2.77 -0.46 -21.37
C PHE A 125 -3.48 -0.64 -22.72
N LYS A 126 -4.81 -0.77 -22.81
CA LYS A 126 -5.49 -0.64 -24.11
C LYS A 126 -5.35 0.77 -24.69
N SER A 127 -5.08 1.77 -23.85
CA SER A 127 -4.75 3.14 -24.27
C SER A 127 -3.34 3.26 -24.87
N SER A 128 -2.93 4.48 -25.23
CA SER A 128 -1.58 4.78 -25.72
C SER A 128 -0.55 5.05 -24.61
N LEU A 129 -0.89 4.83 -23.34
CA LEU A 129 0.01 5.11 -22.21
C LEU A 129 1.24 4.19 -22.27
N PRO A 130 2.47 4.76 -22.26
CA PRO A 130 3.69 3.95 -22.23
C PRO A 130 4.03 3.48 -20.80
N LYS A 131 3.53 4.19 -19.78
CA LYS A 131 3.85 3.92 -18.38
C LYS A 131 2.63 4.12 -17.50
N LEU A 132 2.44 3.20 -16.57
CA LEU A 132 1.52 3.37 -15.44
C LEU A 132 2.35 3.45 -14.16
N ASN A 133 1.79 4.08 -13.13
CA ASN A 133 2.43 4.16 -11.82
C ASN A 133 1.49 3.57 -10.77
N ILE A 134 2.07 2.74 -9.90
CA ILE A 134 1.47 2.26 -8.67
C ILE A 134 2.35 2.82 -7.56
N LEU A 135 1.71 3.38 -6.54
CA LEU A 135 2.36 3.78 -5.31
C LEU A 135 1.76 2.93 -4.19
N THR A 136 2.59 2.40 -3.30
CA THR A 136 2.10 1.61 -2.17
C THR A 136 2.91 1.81 -0.90
N THR A 137 2.20 1.73 0.23
CA THR A 137 2.77 1.64 1.58
C THR A 137 2.98 0.20 2.04
N ASN A 138 2.62 -0.79 1.20
CA ASN A 138 2.62 -2.19 1.56
C ASN A 138 3.98 -2.84 1.23
N TYR A 139 4.36 -3.83 2.03
CA TYR A 139 5.61 -4.58 1.85
C TYR A 139 5.47 -5.72 0.84
N ASP A 140 4.27 -6.28 0.74
CA ASP A 140 3.94 -7.43 -0.09
C ASP A 140 4.13 -7.18 -1.60
N ARG A 141 4.22 -8.25 -2.37
CA ARG A 141 4.57 -8.25 -3.79
C ARG A 141 3.34 -8.43 -4.69
N LEU A 142 2.13 -8.16 -4.18
CA LEU A 142 0.90 -8.43 -4.92
C LEU A 142 0.77 -7.57 -6.18
N ALA A 143 1.31 -6.34 -6.18
CA ALA A 143 1.32 -5.49 -7.37
C ALA A 143 2.23 -6.04 -8.47
N GLU A 144 3.37 -6.61 -8.08
CA GLU A 144 4.31 -7.31 -8.94
C GLU A 144 3.66 -8.57 -9.52
N TYR A 145 3.03 -9.40 -8.67
CA TYR A 145 2.28 -10.58 -9.10
C TYR A 145 1.15 -10.25 -10.08
N ALA A 146 0.44 -9.15 -9.83
CA ALA A 146 -0.61 -8.68 -10.71
C ALA A 146 -0.07 -8.26 -12.09
N CYS A 147 1.13 -7.67 -12.15
CA CYS A 147 1.79 -7.37 -13.42
C CYS A 147 2.19 -8.66 -14.15
N ASP A 148 2.83 -9.59 -13.43
CA ASP A 148 3.35 -10.84 -14.00
C ASP A 148 2.24 -11.75 -14.54
N GLN A 149 1.07 -11.78 -13.89
CA GLN A 149 -0.09 -12.55 -14.34
C GLN A 149 -0.59 -12.14 -15.75
N GLU A 150 -0.34 -10.90 -16.18
CA GLU A 150 -0.73 -10.40 -17.51
C GLU A 150 0.48 -10.18 -18.43
N GLY A 151 1.67 -10.66 -18.04
CA GLY A 151 2.91 -10.46 -18.79
C GLY A 151 3.33 -8.98 -18.91
N ILE A 152 2.94 -8.15 -17.95
CA ILE A 152 3.25 -6.71 -17.92
C ILE A 152 4.60 -6.51 -17.24
N HIS A 153 5.52 -5.81 -17.90
CA HIS A 153 6.79 -5.45 -17.28
C HIS A 153 6.58 -4.48 -16.10
N HIS A 154 7.25 -4.76 -14.98
CA HIS A 154 7.23 -3.89 -13.82
C HIS A 154 8.65 -3.42 -13.44
N TYR A 155 8.73 -2.27 -12.77
CA TYR A 155 9.96 -1.71 -12.21
C TYR A 155 9.70 -1.23 -10.78
N SER A 156 10.49 -1.71 -9.82
CA SER A 156 10.30 -1.41 -8.39
C SER A 156 11.52 -0.76 -7.72
N GLY A 157 12.45 -0.19 -8.49
CA GLY A 157 13.65 0.47 -7.96
C GLY A 157 14.97 -0.27 -8.19
N PHE A 158 14.92 -1.48 -8.71
CA PHE A 158 16.08 -2.36 -8.80
C PHE A 158 16.24 -2.90 -10.24
N THR A 159 17.42 -3.45 -10.54
CA THR A 159 17.67 -4.23 -11.77
C THR A 159 16.76 -5.46 -11.86
N HIS A 160 16.81 -6.21 -12.96
CA HIS A 160 16.01 -7.44 -13.11
C HIS A 160 16.80 -8.71 -12.73
N GLY A 161 16.12 -9.77 -12.30
CA GLY A 161 16.71 -11.07 -12.00
C GLY A 161 16.46 -11.58 -10.58
N PHE A 162 17.19 -12.60 -10.17
CA PHE A 162 17.08 -13.20 -8.83
C PHE A 162 17.80 -12.39 -7.74
N PHE A 163 18.93 -11.78 -8.11
CA PHE A 163 19.69 -10.86 -7.28
C PHE A 163 19.71 -9.51 -7.98
N ARG A 164 19.06 -8.51 -7.38
CA ARG A 164 18.82 -7.22 -8.02
C ARG A 164 19.49 -6.09 -7.23
N GLN A 165 20.11 -5.17 -7.94
CA GLN A 165 20.81 -4.02 -7.35
C GLN A 165 19.97 -2.77 -7.53
N LEU A 166 20.13 -1.80 -6.62
CA LEU A 166 19.47 -0.51 -6.75
C LEU A 166 19.79 0.11 -8.12
N ALA A 167 18.76 0.56 -8.82
CA ALA A 167 18.88 1.12 -10.15
C ALA A 167 18.05 2.38 -10.30
N ALA A 168 18.35 3.17 -11.32
CA ALA A 168 17.50 4.29 -11.70
C ALA A 168 16.39 3.80 -12.65
N PRO A 169 15.25 4.51 -12.74
CA PRO A 169 14.11 4.07 -13.56
C PRO A 169 14.40 3.93 -15.05
N ASN A 170 15.53 4.42 -15.57
CA ASN A 170 15.94 4.27 -16.97
C ASN A 170 16.69 2.96 -17.25
N GLU A 171 17.03 2.16 -16.23
CA GLU A 171 17.73 0.89 -16.37
C GLU A 171 16.91 -0.13 -17.20
N ILE A 172 15.62 -0.28 -16.90
CA ILE A 172 14.72 -1.16 -17.64
C ILE A 172 14.00 -0.36 -18.73
N ASN A 173 14.45 -0.47 -19.98
CA ASN A 173 13.76 0.12 -21.11
C ASN A 173 12.77 -0.88 -21.73
N SER A 174 11.48 -0.69 -21.46
CA SER A 174 10.39 -1.45 -22.08
C SER A 174 9.38 -0.49 -22.69
N ALA A 175 8.77 -0.91 -23.81
CA ALA A 175 7.77 -0.13 -24.52
C ALA A 175 6.56 0.21 -23.63
N ARG A 176 6.17 -0.72 -22.76
CA ARG A 176 5.12 -0.54 -21.77
C ARG A 176 5.53 -1.15 -20.44
N ARG A 177 5.41 -0.38 -19.37
CA ARG A 177 5.73 -0.86 -18.01
C ARG A 177 4.91 -0.18 -16.92
N VAL A 178 4.83 -0.85 -15.78
CA VAL A 178 4.31 -0.30 -14.53
C VAL A 178 5.51 0.04 -13.64
N ASN A 179 5.58 1.28 -13.13
CA ASN A 179 6.50 1.58 -12.04
C ASN A 179 5.77 1.38 -10.71
N ILE A 180 6.36 0.66 -9.77
CA ILE A 180 5.80 0.34 -8.45
C ILE A 180 6.68 1.02 -7.40
N TRP A 181 6.14 2.05 -6.75
CA TRP A 181 6.85 2.85 -5.77
C TRP A 181 6.48 2.40 -4.35
N LYS A 182 7.33 1.58 -3.73
CA LYS A 182 7.13 1.00 -2.40
C LYS A 182 7.84 1.84 -1.34
N VAL A 183 7.15 2.85 -0.82
CA VAL A 183 7.79 3.90 0.00
C VAL A 183 8.26 3.41 1.38
N HIS A 184 7.73 2.27 1.84
CA HIS A 184 8.09 1.65 3.12
C HIS A 184 8.90 0.36 2.96
N GLY A 185 9.51 0.16 1.80
CA GLY A 185 10.25 -1.06 1.54
C GLY A 185 9.40 -2.20 1.01
N SER A 186 10.03 -3.36 0.91
CA SER A 186 9.44 -4.55 0.30
C SER A 186 10.00 -5.80 0.94
N LEU A 187 9.21 -6.88 0.94
CA LEU A 187 9.64 -8.18 1.46
C LEU A 187 10.88 -8.74 0.76
N ASP A 188 11.15 -8.32 -0.46
CA ASP A 188 12.33 -8.74 -1.20
C ASP A 188 13.54 -7.83 -0.99
N TRP A 189 13.46 -6.72 -0.24
CA TRP A 189 14.60 -5.82 -0.03
C TRP A 189 15.42 -6.20 1.20
N PHE A 190 16.75 -6.16 1.06
CA PHE A 190 17.68 -6.47 2.13
C PHE A 190 18.92 -5.60 2.09
N LYS A 191 19.45 -5.30 3.27
CA LYS A 191 20.84 -4.90 3.44
C LYS A 191 21.72 -6.15 3.47
N SER A 192 22.68 -6.21 2.57
CA SER A 192 23.61 -7.31 2.45
C SER A 192 24.74 -7.24 3.50
N PRO A 193 25.52 -8.33 3.68
CA PRO A 193 26.73 -8.32 4.51
C PRO A 193 27.82 -7.35 4.02
N LEU A 194 27.72 -6.85 2.78
CA LEU A 194 28.61 -5.85 2.20
C LEU A 194 28.08 -4.41 2.35
N ASP A 195 27.02 -4.23 3.16
CA ASP A 195 26.34 -2.97 3.44
C ASP A 195 25.61 -2.31 2.25
N ASP A 196 25.50 -2.99 1.10
CA ASP A 196 24.66 -2.56 -0.03
C ASP A 196 23.20 -3.04 0.09
N ILE A 197 22.30 -2.28 -0.53
CA ILE A 197 20.86 -2.60 -0.59
C ILE A 197 20.58 -3.36 -1.88
N VAL A 198 20.00 -4.55 -1.71
CA VAL A 198 19.69 -5.47 -2.80
C VAL A 198 18.24 -5.93 -2.69
N ALA A 199 17.68 -6.39 -3.81
CA ALA A 199 16.39 -7.07 -3.82
C ALA A 199 16.56 -8.54 -4.26
N LEU A 200 16.07 -9.47 -3.44
CA LEU A 200 16.21 -10.91 -3.61
C LEU A 200 14.85 -11.53 -3.93
N SER A 201 14.71 -12.04 -5.15
CA SER A 201 13.45 -12.62 -5.63
C SER A 201 13.24 -14.05 -5.10
N ASN A 202 11.99 -14.43 -4.82
CA ASN A 202 11.57 -15.79 -4.47
C ASN A 202 12.27 -16.43 -3.27
N ILE A 203 12.61 -15.63 -2.25
CA ILE A 203 13.15 -16.17 -1.00
C ILE A 203 12.04 -16.52 0.00
N GLN A 204 12.20 -17.63 0.71
CA GLN A 204 11.25 -18.08 1.73
C GLN A 204 11.59 -17.59 3.14
N GLY A 205 12.83 -17.20 3.37
CA GLY A 205 13.34 -16.74 4.65
C GLY A 205 14.40 -15.67 4.49
N ILE A 206 14.69 -14.96 5.57
CA ILE A 206 15.74 -13.95 5.64
C ILE A 206 17.09 -14.67 5.51
N PRO A 207 17.93 -14.37 4.49
CA PRO A 207 19.22 -15.03 4.33
C PRO A 207 20.17 -14.71 5.48
N VAL A 208 21.10 -15.63 5.75
CA VAL A 208 22.10 -15.46 6.82
C VAL A 208 22.91 -14.18 6.58
N ASN A 209 23.04 -13.36 7.62
CA ASN A 209 23.71 -12.06 7.62
C ASN A 209 23.06 -10.97 6.74
N TYR A 210 21.84 -11.18 6.24
CA TYR A 210 21.05 -10.14 5.60
C TYR A 210 20.05 -9.54 6.61
N LYS A 211 19.71 -8.27 6.42
CA LYS A 211 18.70 -7.56 7.22
C LYS A 211 17.55 -7.12 6.32
N PRO A 212 16.28 -7.44 6.63
CA PRO A 212 15.15 -6.95 5.84
C PRO A 212 15.09 -5.42 5.83
N GLU A 213 14.75 -4.86 4.67
CA GLU A 213 14.61 -3.43 4.45
C GLU A 213 13.12 -3.11 4.24
N ILE A 214 12.38 -3.17 5.35
CA ILE A 214 11.00 -2.71 5.49
C ILE A 214 10.92 -1.67 6.61
N VAL A 215 10.08 -0.66 6.41
CA VAL A 215 9.87 0.41 7.39
C VAL A 215 8.61 0.10 8.17
N THR A 216 8.78 -0.41 9.38
CA THR A 216 7.67 -0.65 10.32
C THR A 216 7.12 0.68 10.86
N PRO A 217 5.84 0.74 11.27
CA PRO A 217 5.32 1.90 12.01
C PRO A 217 6.20 2.18 13.24
N GLY A 218 6.34 3.43 13.65
CA GLY A 218 7.22 3.77 14.78
C GLY A 218 8.12 4.97 14.53
N THR A 219 8.76 5.48 15.59
CA THR A 219 9.57 6.71 15.56
C THR A 219 10.78 6.63 14.62
N GLN A 220 11.32 5.43 14.39
CA GLN A 220 12.45 5.21 13.49
C GLN A 220 12.07 5.36 12.00
N LYS A 221 10.77 5.34 11.66
CA LYS A 221 10.23 5.52 10.29
C LYS A 221 10.77 6.78 9.62
N TYR A 222 10.82 7.90 10.36
CA TYR A 222 11.25 9.18 9.81
C TYR A 222 12.75 9.20 9.48
N GLN A 223 13.59 8.52 10.27
CA GLN A 223 15.04 8.49 10.03
C GLN A 223 15.39 7.58 8.86
N THR A 224 14.80 6.38 8.82
CA THR A 224 15.09 5.37 7.80
C THR A 224 14.68 5.84 6.40
N THR A 225 13.55 6.54 6.27
CA THR A 225 13.06 7.03 4.96
C THR A 225 13.91 8.13 4.33
N HIS A 226 14.87 8.71 5.07
CA HIS A 226 15.88 9.62 4.52
C HIS A 226 17.09 8.91 3.91
N LEU A 227 17.22 7.60 4.09
CA LEU A 227 18.30 6.77 3.56
C LEU A 227 17.90 6.15 2.21
N GLU A 228 18.89 5.69 1.44
CA GLU A 228 18.64 4.84 0.29
C GLU A 228 18.21 3.43 0.75
N PRO A 229 17.27 2.77 0.05
CA PRO A 229 16.69 3.14 -1.24
C PRO A 229 15.44 4.04 -1.14
N TYR A 230 14.93 4.24 0.08
CA TYR A 230 13.65 4.91 0.34
C TYR A 230 13.62 6.33 -0.19
N ARG A 231 14.70 7.10 0.00
CA ARG A 231 14.81 8.47 -0.49
C ARG A 231 14.56 8.57 -2.00
N SER A 232 15.23 7.74 -2.79
CA SER A 232 15.05 7.72 -4.25
C SER A 232 13.65 7.27 -4.65
N ILE A 233 13.10 6.27 -3.96
CA ILE A 233 11.75 5.76 -4.24
C ILE A 233 10.68 6.80 -3.89
N ILE A 234 10.77 7.43 -2.73
CA ILE A 234 9.87 8.51 -2.30
C ILE A 234 9.95 9.68 -3.28
N ASN A 235 11.15 10.09 -3.72
CA ASN A 235 11.29 11.15 -4.73
C ASN A 235 10.60 10.80 -6.06
N ASN A 236 10.69 9.55 -6.53
CA ASN A 236 9.99 9.11 -7.73
C ASN A 236 8.47 9.02 -7.52
N ALA A 237 8.02 8.52 -6.36
CA ALA A 237 6.62 8.52 -5.96
C ALA A 237 6.05 9.95 -5.96
N ASP A 238 6.81 10.89 -5.42
CA ASP A 238 6.51 12.31 -5.36
C ASP A 238 6.35 12.96 -6.73
N GLN A 239 7.19 12.57 -7.69
CA GLN A 239 7.06 12.98 -9.08
C GLN A 239 5.81 12.37 -9.72
N ALA A 240 5.53 11.09 -9.47
CA ALA A 240 4.33 10.42 -9.96
C ALA A 240 3.04 11.07 -9.41
N ILE A 241 3.00 11.41 -8.11
CA ILE A 241 1.89 12.17 -7.50
C ILE A 241 1.73 13.52 -8.20
N THR A 242 2.83 14.20 -8.49
CA THR A 242 2.82 15.54 -9.10
C THR A 242 2.35 15.51 -10.56
N ALA A 243 2.70 14.47 -11.31
CA ALA A 243 2.33 14.32 -12.72
C ALA A 243 0.91 13.76 -12.93
N ALA A 244 0.31 13.15 -11.91
CA ALA A 244 -0.99 12.51 -12.03
C ALA A 244 -2.14 13.51 -12.24
N ASN A 245 -3.07 13.13 -13.12
CA ASN A 245 -4.29 13.90 -13.42
C ASN A 245 -5.51 13.43 -12.63
N SER A 246 -5.40 12.29 -11.94
CA SER A 246 -6.38 11.74 -11.00
C SER A 246 -5.71 10.67 -10.12
N TYR A 247 -6.37 10.29 -9.04
CA TYR A 247 -5.93 9.25 -8.12
C TYR A 247 -6.98 8.16 -7.95
N LEU A 248 -6.54 6.90 -7.86
CA LEU A 248 -7.37 5.76 -7.46
C LEU A 248 -6.74 5.10 -6.23
N CYS A 249 -7.33 5.35 -5.07
CA CYS A 249 -6.93 4.80 -3.78
C CYS A 249 -7.72 3.51 -3.50
N ILE A 250 -7.00 2.40 -3.28
CA ILE A 250 -7.58 1.07 -3.06
C ILE A 250 -7.13 0.62 -1.67
N GLY A 251 -8.08 0.52 -0.74
CA GLY A 251 -7.81 0.12 0.64
C GLY A 251 -6.79 1.01 1.38
N TYR A 252 -6.67 2.27 0.97
CA TYR A 252 -5.72 3.22 1.55
C TYR A 252 -6.37 4.00 2.71
N GLY A 253 -5.78 3.88 3.90
CA GLY A 253 -6.34 4.40 5.15
C GLY A 253 -6.10 5.88 5.44
N PHE A 254 -5.31 6.59 4.63
CA PHE A 254 -4.95 8.00 4.86
C PHE A 254 -4.39 8.28 6.27
N ASN A 255 -3.40 7.47 6.67
CA ASN A 255 -2.62 7.67 7.89
C ASN A 255 -1.11 7.78 7.61
N ASP A 256 -0.70 7.91 6.34
CA ASP A 256 0.72 7.91 5.99
C ASP A 256 1.30 9.33 5.82
N GLU A 257 2.31 9.65 6.61
CA GLU A 257 2.94 10.97 6.62
C GLU A 257 3.81 11.29 5.38
N HIS A 258 4.29 10.29 4.64
CA HIS A 258 5.17 10.52 3.48
C HIS A 258 4.38 10.87 2.22
N ILE A 259 3.23 10.23 2.00
CA ILE A 259 2.47 10.36 0.75
C ILE A 259 1.29 11.33 0.90
N GLN A 260 0.56 11.23 2.01
CA GLN A 260 -0.73 11.89 2.17
C GLN A 260 -0.69 13.41 2.08
N PRO A 261 0.28 14.13 2.70
CA PRO A 261 0.28 15.59 2.64
C PRO A 261 0.37 16.10 1.20
N LYS A 262 1.22 15.47 0.37
CA LYS A 262 1.42 15.87 -1.02
C LYS A 262 0.21 15.52 -1.90
N LEU A 263 -0.33 14.31 -1.73
CA LEU A 263 -1.56 13.87 -2.37
C LEU A 263 -2.70 14.86 -2.11
N MET A 264 -2.95 15.16 -0.83
CA MET A 264 -4.06 16.01 -0.42
C MET A 264 -3.84 17.48 -0.82
N ALA A 265 -2.61 17.97 -0.85
CA ALA A 265 -2.31 19.30 -1.36
C ALA A 265 -2.68 19.44 -2.84
N ARG A 266 -2.50 18.39 -3.65
CA ARG A 266 -2.93 18.40 -5.06
C ARG A 266 -4.44 18.35 -5.20
N CYS A 267 -5.13 17.52 -4.41
CA CYS A 267 -6.60 17.49 -4.39
C CYS A 267 -7.18 18.85 -3.97
N GLN A 268 -6.60 19.52 -2.99
CA GLN A 268 -7.05 20.82 -2.46
C GLN A 268 -6.76 21.99 -3.42
N ARG A 269 -5.51 22.11 -3.87
CA ARG A 269 -5.02 23.32 -4.57
C ARG A 269 -5.21 23.26 -6.07
N GLN A 270 -5.22 22.06 -6.64
CA GLN A 270 -5.29 21.85 -8.10
C GLN A 270 -6.55 21.08 -8.51
N ASN A 271 -7.46 20.82 -7.56
CA ASN A 271 -8.72 20.11 -7.79
C ASN A 271 -8.53 18.78 -8.55
N ILE A 272 -7.46 18.05 -8.20
CA ILE A 272 -7.20 16.74 -8.80
C ILE A 272 -8.24 15.74 -8.28
N PRO A 273 -8.98 15.05 -9.19
CA PRO A 273 -9.96 14.06 -8.78
C PRO A 273 -9.34 12.89 -8.04
N ILE A 274 -10.01 12.46 -6.97
CA ILE A 274 -9.61 11.30 -6.19
C ILE A 274 -10.78 10.32 -6.09
N THR A 275 -10.53 9.07 -6.45
CA THR A 275 -11.45 7.95 -6.20
C THR A 275 -10.90 7.09 -5.07
N ILE A 276 -11.74 6.71 -4.12
CA ILE A 276 -11.38 5.87 -2.98
C ILE A 276 -12.34 4.69 -2.93
N ILE A 277 -11.80 3.48 -2.94
CA ILE A 277 -12.56 2.25 -2.74
C ILE A 277 -11.94 1.48 -1.57
N THR A 278 -12.75 1.11 -0.58
CA THR A 278 -12.25 0.50 0.66
C THR A 278 -13.33 -0.31 1.35
N TYR A 279 -12.93 -1.21 2.25
CA TYR A 279 -13.88 -1.90 3.12
C TYR A 279 -14.60 -0.91 4.04
N ALA A 280 -13.84 -0.04 4.71
CA ALA A 280 -14.35 1.05 5.53
C ALA A 280 -13.49 2.29 5.37
N LEU A 281 -14.11 3.46 5.30
CA LEU A 281 -13.42 4.75 5.33
C LEU A 281 -12.98 5.03 6.75
N SER A 282 -11.68 5.28 6.92
CA SER A 282 -11.13 5.76 8.19
C SER A 282 -11.67 7.14 8.54
N ASP A 283 -11.64 7.52 9.82
CA ASP A 283 -12.01 8.87 10.25
C ASP A 283 -11.14 9.94 9.57
N ALA A 284 -9.87 9.63 9.32
CA ALA A 284 -8.97 10.50 8.56
C ALA A 284 -9.46 10.68 7.12
N ALA A 285 -9.81 9.59 6.43
CA ALA A 285 -10.37 9.64 5.08
C ALA A 285 -11.68 10.44 5.07
N LYS A 286 -12.61 10.17 5.99
CA LYS A 286 -13.87 10.91 6.14
C LYS A 286 -13.59 12.40 6.29
N LYS A 287 -12.78 12.83 7.26
CA LYS A 287 -12.39 14.24 7.44
C LYS A 287 -11.77 14.87 6.19
N LEU A 288 -10.91 14.14 5.48
CA LEU A 288 -10.27 14.65 4.26
C LEU A 288 -11.25 14.83 3.09
N ILE A 289 -12.32 14.04 3.06
CA ILE A 289 -13.31 13.99 1.97
C ILE A 289 -14.51 14.88 2.29
N THR A 290 -15.07 14.77 3.49
CA THR A 290 -16.32 15.44 3.90
C THR A 290 -16.10 16.87 4.42
N ASP A 291 -14.96 17.15 5.08
CA ASP A 291 -14.70 18.48 5.65
C ASP A 291 -14.13 19.47 4.61
N GLY A 292 -14.40 19.22 3.33
CA GLY A 292 -14.18 20.15 2.22
C GLY A 292 -12.75 20.29 1.72
N LYS A 293 -11.83 19.41 2.14
CA LYS A 293 -10.44 19.46 1.67
C LYS A 293 -10.32 18.97 0.22
N ALA A 294 -10.91 17.85 -0.17
CA ALA A 294 -10.98 17.46 -1.58
C ALA A 294 -12.22 18.07 -2.27
N GLN A 295 -12.02 18.76 -3.40
CA GLN A 295 -13.13 19.36 -4.17
C GLN A 295 -13.75 18.40 -5.19
N SER A 296 -12.96 17.47 -5.71
CA SER A 296 -13.39 16.45 -6.68
C SER A 296 -13.10 15.07 -6.10
N TYR A 297 -14.13 14.40 -5.56
CA TYR A 297 -13.96 13.09 -4.95
C TYR A 297 -15.12 12.14 -5.26
N LEU A 298 -14.78 10.86 -5.27
CA LEU A 298 -15.71 9.74 -5.25
C LEU A 298 -15.17 8.73 -4.24
N ALA A 299 -15.89 8.50 -3.13
CA ALA A 299 -15.50 7.52 -2.13
C ALA A 299 -16.58 6.45 -1.99
N ILE A 300 -16.17 5.19 -1.97
CA ILE A 300 -17.06 4.04 -1.93
C ILE A 300 -16.57 3.12 -0.82
N GLU A 301 -17.40 2.89 0.19
CA GLU A 301 -17.16 1.90 1.24
C GLU A 301 -18.20 0.79 1.23
N ARG A 302 -17.91 -0.30 1.93
CA ARG A 302 -18.85 -1.39 2.14
C ARG A 302 -20.05 -0.88 2.95
N GLY A 303 -21.25 -1.30 2.54
CA GLY A 303 -22.46 -1.10 3.33
C GLY A 303 -22.57 -2.10 4.48
N GLU A 304 -23.79 -2.45 4.85
CA GLU A 304 -24.06 -3.45 5.88
C GLU A 304 -23.56 -4.84 5.48
N THR A 305 -23.65 -5.16 4.18
CA THR A 305 -23.24 -6.45 3.59
C THR A 305 -22.17 -6.27 2.51
N ASP A 306 -21.52 -7.37 2.12
CA ASP A 306 -20.50 -7.35 1.06
C ASP A 306 -21.09 -7.00 -0.32
N ASP A 307 -22.39 -7.25 -0.50
CA ASP A 307 -23.15 -6.93 -1.71
C ASP A 307 -23.80 -5.54 -1.65
N GLN A 308 -23.45 -4.73 -0.65
CA GLN A 308 -23.93 -3.36 -0.51
C GLN A 308 -22.75 -2.38 -0.46
N SER A 309 -22.93 -1.21 -1.06
CA SER A 309 -21.95 -0.11 -1.07
C SER A 309 -22.58 1.20 -0.64
N ILE A 310 -21.81 2.03 0.04
CA ILE A 310 -22.17 3.43 0.34
C ILE A 310 -21.27 4.33 -0.51
N VAL A 311 -21.87 5.17 -1.32
CA VAL A 311 -21.20 6.08 -2.26
C VAL A 311 -21.30 7.52 -1.74
N TYR A 312 -20.14 8.15 -1.57
CA TYR A 312 -19.97 9.57 -1.27
C TYR A 312 -19.41 10.26 -2.51
N SER A 313 -20.09 11.30 -2.99
CA SER A 313 -19.70 12.00 -4.21
C SER A 313 -19.59 13.50 -3.99
N SER A 314 -18.61 14.16 -4.61
CA SER A 314 -18.58 15.61 -4.66
C SER A 314 -19.69 16.23 -5.53
N TRP A 315 -20.44 15.43 -6.29
CA TRP A 315 -21.59 15.88 -7.10
C TRP A 315 -22.91 15.91 -6.32
N ASP A 316 -23.00 15.18 -5.20
CA ASP A 316 -24.17 15.18 -4.32
C ASP A 316 -23.73 15.01 -2.86
N LYS A 317 -24.18 15.90 -1.97
CA LYS A 317 -23.83 15.86 -0.55
C LYS A 317 -24.46 14.68 0.20
N THR A 318 -25.48 14.05 -0.38
CA THR A 318 -26.19 12.93 0.24
C THR A 318 -25.53 11.62 -0.19
N PRO A 319 -25.01 10.82 0.76
CA PRO A 319 -24.50 9.49 0.43
C PRO A 319 -25.60 8.60 -0.14
N VAL A 320 -25.26 7.76 -1.12
CA VAL A 320 -26.20 6.83 -1.76
C VAL A 320 -25.82 5.41 -1.37
N THR A 321 -26.80 4.64 -0.89
CA THR A 321 -26.64 3.19 -0.69
C THR A 321 -26.99 2.48 -2.00
N VAL A 322 -26.14 1.54 -2.40
CA VAL A 322 -26.28 0.78 -3.65
C VAL A 322 -26.20 -0.71 -3.32
N GLU A 323 -27.19 -1.48 -3.73
CA GLU A 323 -27.27 -2.95 -3.54
C GLU A 323 -26.40 -3.70 -4.58
N ARG A 324 -25.11 -3.36 -4.63
CA ARG A 324 -24.08 -4.13 -5.33
C ARG A 324 -22.70 -3.90 -4.69
N ASN A 325 -21.82 -4.88 -4.82
CA ASN A 325 -20.40 -4.71 -4.49
C ASN A 325 -19.73 -3.78 -5.52
N ILE A 326 -19.49 -2.52 -5.16
CA ILE A 326 -18.65 -1.57 -5.91
C ILE A 326 -17.56 -0.92 -5.04
N TRP A 327 -17.46 -1.36 -3.78
CA TRP A 327 -16.46 -0.92 -2.81
C TRP A 327 -15.17 -1.72 -2.90
N SER A 328 -15.22 -2.95 -3.45
CA SER A 328 -14.02 -3.75 -3.75
C SER A 328 -13.44 -3.36 -5.11
N LEU A 329 -12.17 -3.66 -5.37
CA LEU A 329 -11.58 -3.43 -6.70
C LEU A 329 -12.33 -4.20 -7.77
N GLU A 330 -12.59 -5.50 -7.56
CA GLU A 330 -13.34 -6.36 -8.48
C GLU A 330 -14.70 -5.75 -8.84
N GLY A 331 -15.46 -5.32 -7.83
CA GLY A 331 -16.74 -4.66 -8.01
C GLY A 331 -16.64 -3.32 -8.73
N TYR A 332 -15.67 -2.48 -8.35
CA TYR A 332 -15.43 -1.17 -8.94
C TYR A 332 -15.10 -1.26 -10.44
N LEU A 333 -14.42 -2.32 -10.89
CA LEU A 333 -14.15 -2.52 -12.33
C LEU A 333 -15.42 -2.53 -13.18
N SER A 334 -16.57 -2.98 -12.64
CA SER A 334 -17.86 -2.95 -13.35
C SER A 334 -18.37 -1.54 -13.67
N LEU A 335 -17.85 -0.51 -12.99
CA LEU A 335 -18.21 0.88 -13.23
C LEU A 335 -17.41 1.49 -14.38
N ILE A 336 -16.17 1.02 -14.59
CA ILE A 336 -15.17 1.71 -15.42
C ILE A 336 -14.68 0.92 -16.64
N MET A 337 -15.07 -0.36 -16.78
CA MET A 337 -14.58 -1.27 -17.84
C MET A 337 -15.63 -1.74 -18.83
#